data_AF-A0AAE0S7S1-F1
#
_entry.id   AF-A0AAE0S7S1-F1
#
_cell.length_a   1.000
_cell.length_b   1.000
_cell.length_c   1.000
_cell.angle_alpha   90.00
_cell.angle_beta   90.00
_cell.angle_gamma   90.00
#
_symmetry.space_group_name_H-M   'P 1'
#
loop_
_entity.id
_entity.type
_entity.pdbx_description
1 polymer ?
#
loop_
_entity_poly.entity_id
_entity_poly.type
_entity_poly.pdbx_seq_one_letter_code
_entity_poly.pdbx_strand_id
1 'polypeptide(L)'
;MIKNVCFFILQRDESCYPIEMRCAMYECGISYLTDSVILPKVLYGREATLGQFPWQIALYSYSSFYCGGSIIHPNWVLTAAHCVE
;
A
#
# COMPACT_ATOMS: atom_id res chain seq x y z
N MET A 1 16.84 10.80 9.71
CA MET A 1 15.52 11.10 10.29
C MET A 1 14.60 11.57 9.18
N ILE A 2 13.85 10.67 8.56
CA ILE A 2 12.74 11.02 7.67
C ILE A 2 11.53 10.40 8.37
N LYS A 3 10.76 11.23 9.08
CA LYS A 3 9.61 10.79 9.89
C LYS A 3 8.28 10.79 9.13
N ASN A 4 8.26 11.20 7.86
CA ASN A 4 7.03 11.58 7.17
C ASN A 4 6.97 11.06 5.74
N VAL A 5 7.02 9.74 5.54
CA VAL A 5 6.57 9.17 4.26
C VAL A 5 5.17 8.64 4.48
N CYS A 6 4.19 9.50 4.20
CA CYS A 6 2.77 9.12 4.15
C CYS A 6 2.53 8.37 2.85
N PHE A 7 2.27 7.06 2.94
CA PHE A 7 1.83 6.29 1.78
C PHE A 7 0.29 6.25 1.78
N PHE A 8 -0.30 6.79 0.72
CA PHE A 8 -1.74 6.94 0.57
C PHE A 8 -2.35 5.60 0.14
N ILE A 9 -3.19 5.01 0.99
CA ILE A 9 -4.13 3.97 0.57
C ILE A 9 -5.43 4.69 0.20
N LEU A 10 -5.90 4.51 -1.02
CA LEU A 10 -7.11 5.12 -1.52
C LEU A 10 -8.34 4.42 -0.97
N GLN A 11 -9.17 5.15 -0.23
CA GLN A 11 -10.58 4.81 -0.11
C GLN A 11 -11.37 5.41 -1.28
N ARG A 12 -12.53 4.78 -1.56
CA ARG A 12 -13.46 5.11 -2.64
C ARG A 12 -14.15 6.48 -2.47
N ASP A 13 -13.85 7.21 -1.40
CA ASP A 13 -14.55 8.41 -0.94
C ASP A 13 -13.67 9.68 -0.88
N GLU A 14 -12.63 9.77 -1.71
CA GLU A 14 -11.68 10.90 -1.78
C GLU A 14 -11.02 11.28 -0.45
N SER A 15 -11.23 10.50 0.61
CA SER A 15 -10.74 10.82 1.95
C SER A 15 -9.39 10.13 2.19
N CYS A 16 -8.35 10.95 2.31
CA CYS A 16 -7.01 10.50 2.70
C CYS A 16 -6.91 10.54 4.23
N TYR A 17 -7.23 9.45 4.92
CA TYR A 17 -6.89 9.35 6.34
C TYR A 17 -5.42 8.88 6.46
N PRO A 18 -4.61 9.56 7.29
CA PRO A 18 -3.29 9.06 7.61
C PRO A 18 -3.47 7.77 8.41
N ILE A 19 -3.13 6.62 7.80
CA ILE A 19 -2.83 5.44 8.61
C ILE A 19 -1.52 5.80 9.32
N GLU A 20 -1.61 6.15 10.59
CA GLU A 20 -0.43 6.27 11.44
C GLU A 20 0.18 4.86 11.52
N MET A 21 1.10 4.55 10.60
CA MET A 21 1.95 3.36 10.69
C MET A 21 2.88 3.58 11.88
N ARG A 22 2.36 3.32 13.08
CA ARG A 22 3.17 3.22 14.28
C ARG A 22 4.15 2.09 14.03
N CYS A 23 5.41 2.46 13.79
CA CYS A 23 6.52 1.51 13.64
C CYS A 23 6.67 0.72 14.95
N ALA A 24 5.92 -0.37 15.09
CA ALA A 24 6.20 -1.42 16.05
C ALA A 24 7.08 -2.44 15.31
N MET A 25 8.40 -2.36 15.56
CA MET A 25 9.45 -3.30 15.14
C MET A 25 9.62 -3.47 13.60
N TYR A 26 10.86 -3.32 13.13
CA TYR A 26 11.23 -3.15 11.70
C TYR A 26 11.13 -4.42 10.84
N GLU A 27 10.03 -5.17 10.93
CA GLU A 27 9.84 -6.38 10.12
C GLU A 27 9.00 -6.07 8.88
N CYS A 28 9.51 -6.48 7.70
CA CYS A 28 8.83 -6.31 6.42
C CYS A 28 7.85 -7.47 6.14
N GLY A 29 6.84 -7.24 5.31
CA GLY A 29 5.95 -8.29 4.81
C GLY A 29 4.92 -8.82 5.83
N ILE A 30 4.82 -8.20 7.01
CA ILE A 30 3.80 -8.53 8.00
C ILE A 30 2.50 -7.81 7.66
N SER A 31 1.42 -8.58 7.54
CA SER A 31 0.06 -8.05 7.60
C SER A 31 -0.61 -8.57 8.86
N TYR A 32 -1.01 -7.65 9.73
CA TYR A 32 -1.77 -7.98 10.96
C TYR A 32 -3.25 -8.26 10.68
N LEU A 33 -3.70 -8.03 9.45
CA LEU A 33 -5.04 -8.36 8.97
C LEU A 33 -4.96 -9.64 8.15
N THR A 34 -4.77 -10.76 8.84
CA THR A 34 -4.79 -12.07 8.19
C THR A 34 -6.22 -12.41 7.82
N ASP A 35 -6.49 -12.50 6.53
CA ASP A 35 -7.70 -13.12 6.07
C ASP A 35 -7.54 -14.64 6.23
N SER A 36 -8.38 -15.26 7.04
CA SER A 36 -8.30 -16.68 7.39
C SER A 36 -8.53 -17.62 6.19
N VAL A 37 -8.85 -17.07 5.02
CA VAL A 37 -9.03 -17.80 3.77
C VAL A 37 -7.74 -17.76 2.95
N ILE A 38 -6.88 -18.77 3.13
CA ILE A 38 -5.79 -19.05 2.19
C ILE A 38 -6.39 -19.76 0.98
N LEU A 39 -6.78 -18.99 -0.04
CA LEU A 39 -7.09 -19.57 -1.34
C LEU A 39 -5.79 -19.70 -2.14
N PRO A 40 -5.51 -20.86 -2.76
CA PRO A 40 -4.33 -21.03 -3.61
C PRO A 40 -4.38 -20.15 -4.86
N LYS A 41 -5.53 -19.50 -5.13
CA LYS A 41 -5.75 -18.61 -6.26
C LYS A 41 -6.74 -17.52 -5.89
N VAL A 42 -6.40 -16.29 -6.22
CA VAL A 42 -7.34 -15.16 -6.19
C VAL A 42 -8.27 -15.30 -7.40
N LEU A 43 -9.46 -15.86 -7.18
CA LEU A 43 -10.52 -15.94 -8.18
C LEU A 43 -11.47 -14.76 -7.95
N TYR A 44 -11.68 -13.95 -8.99
CA TYR A 44 -12.54 -12.74 -8.99
C TYR A 44 -12.13 -11.61 -8.01
N GLY A 45 -11.18 -11.87 -7.11
CA GLY A 45 -10.72 -10.89 -6.13
C GLY A 45 -11.77 -10.55 -5.08
N ARG A 46 -11.34 -9.84 -4.05
CA ARG A 46 -12.23 -9.17 -3.10
C ARG A 46 -11.60 -7.83 -2.75
N GLU A 47 -12.44 -6.88 -2.35
CA GLU A 47 -11.96 -5.62 -1.82
C GLU A 47 -11.11 -5.89 -0.57
N ALA A 48 -9.92 -5.27 -0.53
CA ALA A 48 -9.02 -5.41 0.60
C ALA A 48 -9.57 -4.62 1.79
N THR A 49 -9.42 -5.17 2.99
CA THR A 49 -9.64 -4.36 4.20
C THR A 49 -8.54 -3.31 4.31
N LEU A 50 -8.89 -2.20 4.95
CA LEU A 50 -7.95 -1.13 5.16
C LEU A 50 -6.72 -1.62 5.94
N GLY A 51 -5.54 -1.52 5.32
CA GLY A 51 -4.27 -1.91 5.94
C GLY A 51 -3.95 -3.37 5.75
N GLN A 52 -4.75 -4.12 4.96
CA GLN A 52 -4.50 -5.53 4.68
C GLN A 52 -3.18 -5.76 3.94
N PHE A 53 -2.78 -4.79 3.13
CA PHE A 53 -1.51 -4.78 2.42
C PHE A 53 -0.79 -3.47 2.74
N PRO A 54 -0.12 -3.36 3.90
CA PRO A 54 0.49 -2.10 4.37
C PRO A 54 1.54 -1.51 3.42
N TRP A 55 2.17 -2.37 2.62
CA TRP A 55 3.16 -1.97 1.62
C TRP A 55 2.55 -1.43 0.32
N GLN A 56 1.23 -1.57 0.10
CA GLN A 56 0.57 -1.13 -1.13
C GLN A 56 0.55 0.40 -1.22
N ILE A 57 0.92 0.93 -2.39
CA ILE A 57 0.89 2.38 -2.66
C ILE A 57 0.20 2.67 -3.99
N ALA A 58 -0.30 3.89 -4.13
CA ALA A 58 -0.84 4.44 -5.36
C ALA A 58 0.04 5.59 -5.88
N LEU A 59 0.35 5.58 -7.17
CA LEU A 59 1.06 6.64 -7.87
C LEU A 59 0.07 7.52 -8.62
N TYR A 60 0.26 8.82 -8.46
CA TYR A 60 -0.64 9.87 -8.95
C TYR A 60 0.09 10.85 -9.87
N SER A 61 -0.57 11.25 -10.94
CA SER A 61 -0.13 12.31 -11.86
C SER A 61 -1.31 13.25 -12.09
N TYR A 62 -1.13 14.55 -11.84
CA TYR A 62 -2.19 15.56 -11.93
C TYR A 62 -3.50 15.14 -11.22
N SER A 63 -3.38 14.59 -10.00
CA SER A 63 -4.50 14.06 -9.20
C SER A 63 -5.22 12.84 -9.80
N SER A 64 -4.72 12.27 -10.90
CA SER A 64 -5.23 11.03 -11.47
C SER A 64 -4.35 9.85 -11.06
N PHE A 65 -4.98 8.78 -10.58
CA PHE A 65 -4.30 7.50 -10.35
C PHE A 65 -3.80 6.96 -11.69
N TYR A 66 -2.56 6.48 -11.73
CA TYR A 66 -2.02 5.87 -12.95
C TYR A 66 -1.26 4.54 -12.74
N CYS A 67 -0.63 4.33 -11.58
CA CYS A 67 0.10 3.10 -11.29
C CYS A 67 0.08 2.72 -9.80
N GLY A 68 0.48 1.48 -9.50
CA GLY A 68 0.74 1.02 -8.14
C GLY A 68 2.24 0.93 -7.82
N GLY A 69 2.55 0.44 -6.63
CA GLY A 69 3.91 0.11 -6.20
C GLY A 69 3.95 -0.58 -4.84
N SER A 70 5.14 -0.82 -4.32
CA SER A 70 5.35 -1.43 -3.00
C SER A 70 6.44 -0.72 -2.21
N ILE A 71 6.16 -0.44 -0.94
CA ILE A 71 7.17 0.05 0.00
C ILE A 71 8.14 -1.09 0.28
N ILE A 72 9.42 -0.89 -0.05
CA ILE A 72 10.50 -1.86 0.22
C ILE A 72 11.47 -1.35 1.28
N HIS A 73 11.41 -0.06 1.60
CA HIS A 73 12.22 0.61 2.60
C HIS A 73 11.52 1.92 3.01
N PRO A 74 11.83 2.50 4.19
CA PRO A 74 11.26 3.79 4.62
C PRO A 74 11.30 4.94 3.60
N ASN A 75 12.22 4.91 2.62
CA ASN A 75 12.38 5.95 1.61
C ASN A 75 12.38 5.41 0.16
N TRP A 76 12.08 4.12 -0.04
CA TRP A 76 12.13 3.52 -1.36
C TRP A 76 10.83 2.79 -1.68
N VAL A 77 10.28 3.12 -2.85
CA VAL A 77 9.16 2.43 -3.48
C VAL A 77 9.66 1.67 -4.69
N LEU A 78 9.27 0.41 -4.80
CA LEU A 78 9.42 -0.37 -6.03
C LEU A 78 8.15 -0.22 -6.87
N THR A 79 8.31 0.05 -8.17
CA THR A 79 7.21 0.08 -9.15
C THR A 79 7.70 -0.50 -10.48
N ALA A 80 6.79 -0.65 -11.46
CA ALA A 80 7.15 -1.11 -12.79
C ALA A 80 7.86 -0.01 -13.58
N ALA A 81 8.83 -0.39 -14.43
CA ALA A 81 9.58 0.56 -15.25
C ALA A 81 8.67 1.42 -16.15
N HIS A 82 7.62 0.82 -16.73
CA HIS A 82 6.67 1.53 -17.59
C HIS A 82 5.81 2.58 -16.87
N CYS A 83 5.82 2.59 -15.53
CA CYS A 83 5.14 3.64 -14.75
C CYS A 83 5.97 4.93 -14.68
N VAL A 84 7.26 4.90 -15.04
CA VAL A 84 8.18 6.03 -14.94
C VAL A 84 8.86 6.37 -16.27
N GLU A 85 8.20 5.99 -17.36
CA GLU A 85 8.55 6.42 -18.72
C GLU A 85 8.23 7.91 -18.95
#